data_AF-A0A6F9BU58-F1
#
_entry.id   AF-A0A6F9BU58-F1
#
_cell.length_a   1.000
_cell.length_b   1.000
_cell.length_c   1.000
_cell.angle_alpha   90.00
_cell.angle_beta   90.00
_cell.angle_gamma   90.00
#
_symmetry.space_group_name_H-M   'P 1'
#
loop_
_entity.id
_entity.type
_entity.pdbx_description
1 polymer ?
#
loop_
_entity_poly.entity_id
_entity_poly.type
_entity_poly.pdbx_seq_one_letter_code
_entity_poly.pdbx_strand_id
1 'polypeptide(L)'
;MTTFEGSFYLLCALGDGALFYFGLDLTTGVLSERKKVTLGTQPTVLRTFRSLSTSNVFACSDRPTVIYSSNHKLVFSNVNLKEESKKIIGMITKLEVICNLSVVVGVWYLALANNSTLTIGTIDEIQKLHIRTVPLYESPRRICYQEVSQCFGVLSSRVEMQDASGTTAAVRPSASTQALSSSVSSSKLFPSSTSPHETSFGEEVEVHSLLVVDQHTFEVLHAHQFLQSEYALSMVSCRLGRDPSVYFIVGTAMVYPEEAEPKQGRIIVFHYTDGKLQTVAEKEVKGAVYSMVEFNGKLLASINSTVRLYEWTAEKELRTECNHYNNIMALYLKTKGDFILVGDLMRSVLLLAYKPMEGNFEEIARDFNPNWMSAVEILDDDNFLGAENAFNLFVCQKDSAATTDEERQHLQEVGVFHLGEFVNVFSHGSLVLQNLGESSTPTQGSGWYSLLLDLQNRLNKVIKSVGKIEHSLYPFLLVCVFTYAHVDKYLPLCITLKIDDGSGMKREATVDEVIKIVEELTRIH
;
A
#
# COMPACT_ATOMS: atom_id res chain seq x y z
N MET A 1 -5.41 38.37 3.58
CA MET A 1 -4.35 38.30 4.61
C MET A 1 -4.81 37.29 5.66
N THR A 2 -3.93 36.38 6.06
CA THR A 2 -4.22 35.34 7.06
C THR A 2 -3.03 35.16 7.98
N THR A 3 -3.30 34.75 9.22
CA THR A 3 -2.27 34.32 10.17
C THR A 3 -2.23 32.80 10.24
N PHE A 4 -1.05 32.24 10.07
CA PHE A 4 -0.76 30.82 10.23
C PHE A 4 0.40 30.66 11.22
N GLU A 5 0.22 29.86 12.28
CA GLU A 5 1.27 29.59 13.30
C GLU A 5 2.01 30.86 13.82
N GLY A 6 1.29 31.99 13.93
CA GLY A 6 1.84 33.28 14.39
C GLY A 6 2.54 34.12 13.32
N SER A 7 2.73 33.60 12.10
CA SER A 7 3.25 34.34 10.94
C SER A 7 2.13 34.84 10.03
N PHE A 8 2.31 36.02 9.44
CA PHE A 8 1.33 36.63 8.54
C PHE A 8 1.66 36.34 7.08
N TYR A 9 0.64 35.97 6.31
CA TYR A 9 0.77 35.66 4.90
C TYR A 9 -0.23 36.45 4.05
N LEU A 10 0.24 36.86 2.87
CA LEU A 10 -0.61 37.37 1.80
C LEU A 10 -0.78 36.27 0.74
N LEU A 11 -2.03 35.92 0.45
CA LEU A 11 -2.40 34.95 -0.57
C LEU A 11 -3.08 35.70 -1.73
N CYS A 12 -2.63 35.45 -2.96
CA CYS A 12 -3.16 36.05 -4.18
C CYS A 12 -3.46 34.96 -5.20
N ALA A 13 -4.74 34.71 -5.46
CA ALA A 13 -5.20 33.76 -6.46
C ALA A 13 -5.46 34.48 -7.79
N LEU A 14 -5.00 33.88 -8.89
CA LEU A 14 -5.19 34.37 -10.25
C LEU A 14 -6.32 33.62 -10.96
N GLY A 15 -6.76 34.17 -12.09
CA GLY A 15 -7.85 33.61 -12.90
C GLY A 15 -7.49 32.32 -13.65
N ASP A 16 -6.20 32.00 -13.76
CA ASP A 16 -5.65 30.80 -14.38
C ASP A 16 -5.49 29.62 -13.41
N GLY A 17 -5.93 29.78 -12.14
CA GLY A 17 -5.79 28.78 -11.08
C GLY A 17 -4.42 28.75 -10.40
N ALA A 18 -3.53 29.70 -10.72
CA ALA A 18 -2.29 29.91 -9.98
C ALA A 18 -2.54 30.68 -8.67
N LEU A 19 -1.88 30.23 -7.60
CA LEU A 19 -1.87 30.88 -6.30
C LEU A 19 -0.45 31.35 -5.98
N PHE A 20 -0.31 32.64 -5.70
CA PHE A 20 0.91 33.22 -5.12
C PHE A 20 0.72 33.43 -3.63
N TYR A 21 1.77 33.15 -2.86
CA TYR A 21 1.81 33.48 -1.45
C TYR A 21 3.14 34.14 -1.06
N PHE A 22 3.05 35.02 -0.07
CA PHE A 22 4.15 35.86 0.41
C PHE A 22 4.12 35.91 1.94
N GLY A 23 5.29 35.94 2.57
CA GLY A 23 5.42 36.39 3.95
C GLY A 23 5.12 37.88 4.02
N LEU A 24 4.28 38.28 4.98
CA LEU A 24 3.91 39.68 5.20
C LEU A 24 4.47 40.13 6.55
N ASP A 25 5.35 41.12 6.55
CA ASP A 25 5.71 41.81 7.78
C ASP A 25 4.70 42.93 8.03
N LEU A 26 3.98 42.82 9.16
CA LEU A 26 2.96 43.79 9.54
C LEU A 26 3.51 45.17 9.90
N THR A 27 4.78 45.26 10.29
CA THR A 27 5.40 46.52 10.72
C THR A 27 5.90 47.34 9.54
N THR A 28 6.50 46.67 8.56
CA THR A 28 7.11 47.32 7.39
C THR A 28 6.20 47.28 6.14
N GLY A 29 5.21 46.38 6.11
CA GLY A 29 4.35 46.16 4.95
C GLY A 29 5.05 45.48 3.77
N VAL A 30 6.27 44.98 3.97
CA VAL A 30 7.07 44.35 2.91
C VAL A 30 6.62 42.90 2.70
N LEU A 31 6.53 42.51 1.42
CA LEU A 31 6.29 41.13 1.00
C LEU A 31 7.62 40.41 0.79
N SER A 32 7.83 39.32 1.52
CA SER A 32 9.00 38.45 1.40
C SER A 32 8.62 37.07 0.86
N GLU A 33 9.61 36.31 0.40
CA GLU A 33 9.46 34.90 -0.02
C GLU A 33 8.31 34.63 -1.00
N ARG A 34 8.34 35.26 -2.17
CA ARG A 34 7.37 34.98 -3.24
C ARG A 34 7.42 33.50 -3.63
N LYS A 35 6.32 32.79 -3.41
CA LYS A 35 6.15 31.39 -3.83
C LYS A 35 4.88 31.25 -4.69
N LYS A 36 4.92 30.33 -5.65
CA LYS A 36 3.83 30.05 -6.61
C LYS A 36 3.45 28.57 -6.49
N VAL A 37 2.16 28.29 -6.51
CA VAL A 37 1.58 26.94 -6.57
C VAL A 37 0.39 26.96 -7.52
N THR A 38 0.19 25.90 -8.30
CA THR A 38 -0.98 25.78 -9.19
C THR A 38 -2.02 24.87 -8.55
N LEU A 39 -3.18 25.41 -8.19
CA LEU A 39 -4.25 24.66 -7.51
C LEU A 39 -5.23 24.03 -8.50
N GLY A 40 -5.49 24.69 -9.63
CA GLY A 40 -6.46 24.25 -10.63
C GLY A 40 -6.32 25.01 -11.94
N THR A 41 -7.36 24.98 -12.77
CA THR A 41 -7.42 25.71 -14.05
C THR A 41 -8.43 26.84 -14.05
N GLN A 42 -9.28 26.91 -13.03
CA GLN A 42 -10.34 27.90 -12.88
C GLN A 42 -9.95 28.98 -11.86
N PRO A 43 -10.58 30.18 -11.92
CA PRO A 43 -10.36 31.24 -10.94
C PRO A 43 -10.67 30.74 -9.51
N THR A 44 -9.69 30.88 -8.62
CA THR A 44 -9.80 30.37 -7.25
C THR A 44 -10.30 31.45 -6.28
N VAL A 45 -11.35 31.15 -5.51
CA VAL A 45 -11.85 32.02 -4.44
C VAL A 45 -11.33 31.53 -3.09
N LEU A 46 -10.63 32.42 -2.36
CA LEU A 46 -10.06 32.09 -1.06
C LEU A 46 -11.01 32.49 0.08
N ARG A 47 -11.26 31.57 1.02
CA ARG A 47 -12.07 31.80 2.22
C ARG A 47 -11.35 31.29 3.46
N THR A 48 -11.15 32.16 4.45
CA THR A 48 -10.64 31.76 5.76
C THR A 48 -11.70 30.97 6.52
N PHE A 49 -11.28 29.94 7.25
CA PHE A 49 -12.12 29.18 8.18
C PHE A 49 -11.33 28.70 9.39
N ARG A 50 -12.01 28.37 10.48
CA ARG A 50 -11.37 27.89 11.71
C ARG A 50 -11.75 26.43 11.96
N SER A 51 -10.78 25.59 12.26
CA SER A 51 -11.00 24.19 12.67
C SER A 51 -10.18 23.90 13.92
N LEU A 52 -10.77 23.25 14.93
CA LEU A 52 -10.08 22.75 16.14
C LEU A 52 -9.08 23.73 16.78
N SER A 53 -9.37 25.04 16.73
CA SER A 53 -8.57 26.20 17.18
C SER A 53 -7.60 26.86 16.18
N THR A 54 -7.25 26.22 15.06
CA THR A 54 -6.35 26.78 14.03
C THR A 54 -7.10 27.51 12.92
N SER A 55 -6.48 28.56 12.37
CA SER A 55 -7.02 29.31 11.23
C SER A 55 -6.45 28.75 9.93
N ASN A 56 -7.35 28.32 9.05
CA ASN A 56 -7.05 27.71 7.77
C ASN A 56 -7.70 28.51 6.63
N VAL A 57 -7.28 28.25 5.39
CA VAL A 57 -7.86 28.87 4.19
C VAL A 57 -8.34 27.79 3.25
N PHE A 58 -9.57 27.92 2.77
CA PHE A 58 -10.15 27.07 1.75
C PHE A 58 -10.06 27.79 0.41
N ALA A 59 -9.50 27.11 -0.58
CA ALA A 59 -9.42 27.53 -1.97
C ALA A 59 -10.55 26.86 -2.76
N CYS A 60 -11.57 27.63 -3.11
CA CYS A 60 -12.68 27.18 -3.96
C CYS A 60 -12.24 27.27 -5.42
N SER A 61 -12.05 26.12 -6.06
CA SER A 61 -11.73 26.00 -7.50
C SER A 61 -12.37 24.73 -8.05
N ASP A 62 -12.07 24.37 -9.30
CA ASP A 62 -12.25 23.04 -9.89
C ASP A 62 -11.53 21.91 -9.13
N ARG A 63 -10.44 22.25 -8.42
CA ARG A 63 -9.75 21.38 -7.47
C ARG A 63 -9.79 22.06 -6.09
N PRO A 64 -10.76 21.71 -5.22
CA PRO A 64 -10.89 22.34 -3.92
C PRO A 64 -9.72 21.94 -3.01
N THR A 65 -9.07 22.93 -2.41
CA THR A 65 -7.85 22.72 -1.60
C THR A 65 -7.94 23.47 -0.28
N VAL A 66 -7.55 22.81 0.81
CA VAL A 66 -7.34 23.43 2.11
C VAL A 66 -5.86 23.79 2.26
N ILE A 67 -5.62 25.05 2.59
CA ILE A 67 -4.33 25.64 2.87
C ILE A 67 -4.23 25.81 4.38
N TYR A 68 -3.23 25.18 4.97
CA TYR A 68 -2.92 25.26 6.39
C TYR A 68 -1.41 25.38 6.59
N SER A 69 -0.94 25.65 7.81
CA SER A 69 0.49 25.61 8.13
C SER A 69 0.79 24.47 9.07
N SER A 70 1.91 23.81 8.82
CA SER A 70 2.50 22.79 9.67
C SER A 70 4.01 22.98 9.64
N ASN A 71 4.65 23.05 10.81
CA ASN A 71 6.08 23.30 10.96
C ASN A 71 6.57 24.59 10.25
N HIS A 72 5.80 25.67 10.38
CA HIS A 72 6.05 26.97 9.74
C HIS A 72 6.10 26.95 8.21
N LYS A 73 5.48 25.94 7.60
CA LYS A 73 5.37 25.78 6.15
C LYS A 73 3.92 25.62 5.74
N LEU A 74 3.53 26.34 4.67
CA LEU A 74 2.20 26.17 4.08
C LEU A 74 2.09 24.81 3.38
N VAL A 75 1.03 24.09 3.73
CA VAL A 75 0.65 22.79 3.18
C VAL A 75 -0.70 22.93 2.47
N PHE A 76 -0.81 22.25 1.33
CA PHE A 76 -1.97 22.23 0.46
C PHE A 76 -2.54 20.80 0.48
N SER A 77 -3.76 20.62 1.00
CA SER A 77 -4.45 19.33 1.02
C SER A 77 -5.71 19.39 0.18
N ASN A 78 -5.88 18.44 -0.74
CA ASN A 78 -7.05 18.38 -1.60
C ASN A 78 -8.27 17.86 -0.83
N VAL A 79 -9.44 18.41 -1.14
CA VAL A 79 -10.70 18.02 -0.52
C VAL A 79 -11.42 17.02 -1.40
N ASN A 80 -11.73 15.85 -0.84
CA ASN A 80 -12.45 14.80 -1.54
C ASN A 80 -13.95 15.12 -1.58
N LEU A 81 -14.39 15.79 -2.65
CA LEU A 81 -15.81 16.03 -2.94
C LEU A 81 -16.28 15.15 -4.10
N LYS A 82 -17.55 14.74 -4.06
CA LYS A 82 -18.19 14.00 -5.17
C LYS A 82 -18.08 14.79 -6.47
N GLU A 83 -17.94 14.09 -7.59
CA GLU A 83 -17.61 14.67 -8.90
C GLU A 83 -18.58 15.76 -9.37
N GLU A 84 -19.87 15.58 -9.12
CA GLU A 84 -20.95 16.54 -9.40
C GLU A 84 -20.86 17.83 -8.56
N SER A 85 -20.04 17.83 -7.49
CA SER A 85 -19.84 18.93 -6.54
C SER A 85 -18.48 19.63 -6.64
N LYS A 86 -17.59 19.20 -7.56
CA LYS A 86 -16.21 19.72 -7.65
C LYS A 86 -16.14 21.22 -7.97
N LYS A 87 -17.17 21.81 -8.58
CA LYS A 87 -17.21 23.24 -8.91
C LYS A 87 -17.86 24.07 -7.80
N ILE A 88 -17.05 24.48 -6.81
CA ILE A 88 -17.53 25.31 -5.71
C ILE A 88 -17.46 26.79 -6.11
N ILE A 89 -18.61 27.47 -6.09
CA ILE A 89 -18.70 28.92 -6.40
C ILE A 89 -18.52 29.75 -5.13
N GLY A 90 -18.85 29.19 -3.96
CA GLY A 90 -18.79 29.92 -2.71
C GLY A 90 -18.79 29.02 -1.50
N MET A 91 -18.08 29.47 -0.48
CA MET A 91 -18.06 28.89 0.84
C MET A 91 -18.52 29.94 1.84
N ILE A 92 -19.51 29.58 2.66
CA ILE A 92 -19.98 30.42 3.78
C ILE A 92 -19.36 29.82 5.04
N THR A 93 -18.50 30.61 5.68
CA THR A 93 -17.64 30.13 6.76
C THR A 93 -18.27 30.16 8.15
N LYS A 94 -19.48 30.71 8.27
CA LYS A 94 -20.17 30.83 9.54
C LYS A 94 -21.67 30.70 9.31
N LEU A 95 -22.20 29.50 9.50
CA LEU A 95 -23.62 29.29 9.71
C LEU A 95 -23.85 29.15 11.22
N GLU A 96 -24.38 30.18 11.86
CA GLU A 96 -25.05 30.00 13.15
C GLU A 96 -26.43 29.42 12.83
N VAL A 97 -26.58 28.11 12.94
CA VAL A 97 -27.89 27.48 12.87
C VAL A 97 -28.62 27.78 14.17
N ILE A 98 -29.50 28.79 14.14
CA ILE A 98 -30.49 29.00 15.20
C ILE A 98 -31.63 28.01 14.93
N CYS A 99 -31.49 26.78 15.42
CA CYS A 99 -32.62 25.87 15.58
C CYS A 99 -33.29 26.19 16.93
N ASN A 100 -34.63 26.24 16.93
CA ASN A 100 -35.45 26.64 18.07
C ASN A 100 -35.47 25.60 19.22
N LEU A 101 -34.43 24.77 19.35
CA LEU A 101 -34.24 23.83 20.44
C LEU A 101 -32.75 23.43 20.48
N SER A 102 -32.04 23.94 21.50
CA SER A 102 -30.68 23.56 21.90
C SER A 102 -29.54 23.86 20.90
N VAL A 103 -28.81 24.95 21.19
CA VAL A 103 -27.51 25.25 20.57
C VAL A 103 -26.50 24.17 21.00
N VAL A 104 -26.07 23.30 20.09
CA VAL A 104 -24.86 22.49 20.30
C VAL A 104 -23.66 23.41 20.12
N VAL A 105 -23.25 24.05 21.22
CA VAL A 105 -22.05 24.88 21.29
C VAL A 105 -20.83 23.97 21.08
N GLY A 106 -20.12 24.12 19.97
CA GLY A 106 -18.80 23.50 19.77
C GLY A 106 -18.50 22.90 18.41
N VAL A 107 -19.49 22.73 17.52
CA VAL A 107 -19.28 22.12 16.19
C VAL A 107 -19.29 23.20 15.10
N TRP A 108 -18.19 23.31 14.36
CA TRP A 108 -18.06 24.25 13.24
C TRP A 108 -18.52 23.57 11.95
N TYR A 109 -19.65 24.02 11.41
CA TYR A 109 -20.17 23.53 10.13
C TYR A 109 -19.67 24.38 8.97
N LEU A 110 -19.45 23.73 7.84
CA LEU A 110 -19.08 24.34 6.59
C LEU A 110 -20.18 24.19 5.56
N ALA A 111 -20.56 25.31 4.94
CA ALA A 111 -21.50 25.33 3.82
C ALA A 111 -20.75 25.50 2.50
N LEU A 112 -20.84 24.50 1.64
CA LEU A 112 -20.25 24.44 0.32
C LEU A 112 -21.36 24.58 -0.72
N ALA A 113 -21.29 25.59 -1.58
CA ALA A 113 -22.24 25.80 -2.66
C ALA A 113 -21.58 25.55 -4.02
N ASN A 114 -22.17 24.65 -4.81
CA ASN A 114 -21.84 24.48 -6.22
C ASN A 114 -22.95 25.09 -7.11
N ASN A 115 -22.86 24.92 -8.44
CA ASN A 115 -23.85 25.46 -9.39
C ASN A 115 -25.28 24.94 -9.18
N SER A 116 -25.45 23.78 -8.54
CA SER A 116 -26.71 23.02 -8.48
C SER A 116 -27.18 22.66 -7.07
N THR A 117 -26.29 22.59 -6.08
CA THR A 117 -26.57 22.09 -4.73
C THR A 117 -25.80 22.89 -3.67
N LEU A 118 -26.42 23.01 -2.50
CA LEU A 118 -25.81 23.51 -1.27
C LEU A 118 -25.62 22.33 -0.32
N THR A 119 -24.38 22.06 0.08
CA THR A 119 -24.03 20.96 0.99
C THR A 119 -23.51 21.56 2.29
N ILE A 120 -24.02 21.07 3.43
CA ILE A 120 -23.56 21.47 4.75
C ILE A 120 -22.95 20.25 5.42
N GLY A 121 -21.73 20.38 5.93
CA GLY A 121 -21.03 19.28 6.59
C GLY A 121 -19.92 19.77 7.52
N THR A 122 -19.35 18.86 8.28
CA THR A 122 -18.11 19.10 9.04
C THR A 122 -16.91 18.76 8.17
N ILE A 123 -15.77 19.37 8.46
CA ILE A 123 -14.50 18.97 7.87
C ILE A 123 -13.78 18.02 8.84
N ASP A 124 -13.22 16.94 8.32
CA ASP A 124 -12.35 16.06 9.10
C ASP A 124 -11.03 16.77 9.42
N GLU A 125 -10.18 16.12 10.23
CA GLU A 125 -8.84 16.63 10.49
C GLU A 125 -8.08 16.88 9.19
N ILE A 126 -7.52 18.08 9.07
CA ILE A 126 -6.81 18.53 7.87
C ILE A 126 -5.44 17.84 7.83
N GLN A 127 -5.37 16.74 7.09
CA GLN A 127 -4.16 15.97 6.85
C GLN A 127 -3.98 15.77 5.34
N LYS A 128 -2.76 15.41 4.90
CA LYS A 128 -2.51 15.06 3.48
C LYS A 128 -3.18 13.75 3.09
N LEU A 129 -3.18 12.77 4.00
CA LEU A 129 -3.88 11.50 3.87
C LEU A 129 -4.83 11.37 5.04
N HIS A 130 -6.08 11.02 4.77
CA HIS A 130 -7.05 10.74 5.82
C HIS A 130 -6.91 9.28 6.26
N ILE A 131 -6.56 9.06 7.52
CA ILE A 131 -6.41 7.72 8.10
C ILE A 131 -7.60 7.45 9.03
N ARG A 132 -8.38 6.42 8.69
CA ARG A 132 -9.44 5.89 9.56
C ARG A 132 -8.93 4.63 10.26
N THR A 133 -8.79 4.70 11.58
CA THR A 133 -8.35 3.57 12.39
C THR A 133 -9.54 2.77 12.92
N VAL A 134 -9.53 1.45 12.69
CA VAL A 134 -10.51 0.50 13.24
C VAL A 134 -9.78 -0.40 14.25
N PRO A 135 -10.06 -0.28 15.57
CA PRO A 135 -9.36 -1.06 16.57
C PRO A 135 -9.84 -2.52 16.59
N LEU A 136 -8.93 -3.49 16.41
CA LEU A 136 -9.23 -4.92 16.49
C LEU A 136 -8.91 -5.53 17.87
N TYR A 137 -8.02 -4.89 18.64
CA TYR A 137 -7.49 -5.39 19.92
C TYR A 137 -6.80 -6.77 19.86
N GLU A 138 -6.46 -7.23 18.66
CA GLU A 138 -5.69 -8.43 18.35
C GLU A 138 -4.82 -8.15 17.10
N SER A 139 -3.90 -9.04 16.76
CA SER A 139 -2.87 -8.81 15.73
C SER A 139 -3.38 -9.21 14.34
N PRO A 140 -3.63 -8.28 13.40
CA PRO A 140 -3.93 -8.63 12.01
C PRO A 140 -2.67 -9.14 11.29
N ARG A 141 -2.83 -10.16 10.42
CA ARG A 141 -1.73 -10.82 9.69
C ARG A 141 -1.86 -10.66 8.17
N ARG A 142 -3.06 -10.81 7.61
CA ARG A 142 -3.36 -10.71 6.16
C ARG A 142 -4.72 -10.07 5.94
N ILE A 143 -4.88 -9.39 4.81
CA ILE A 143 -6.13 -8.77 4.39
C ILE A 143 -6.38 -9.02 2.90
N CYS A 144 -7.63 -9.27 2.53
CA CYS A 144 -8.07 -9.28 1.14
C CYS A 144 -9.48 -8.70 1.03
N TYR A 145 -9.82 -8.15 -0.13
CA TYR A 145 -11.14 -7.60 -0.41
C TYR A 145 -11.94 -8.56 -1.28
N GLN A 146 -13.21 -8.73 -0.95
CA GLN A 146 -14.15 -9.50 -1.76
C GLN A 146 -15.27 -8.59 -2.26
N GLU A 147 -15.16 -8.19 -3.53
CA GLU A 147 -16.08 -7.23 -4.15
C GLU A 147 -17.54 -7.76 -4.16
N VAL A 148 -17.77 -9.02 -4.52
CA VAL A 148 -19.15 -9.56 -4.61
C VAL A 148 -19.90 -9.49 -3.27
N SER A 149 -19.18 -9.70 -2.18
CA SER A 149 -19.73 -9.70 -0.82
C SER A 149 -19.61 -8.33 -0.13
N GLN A 150 -18.97 -7.35 -0.79
CA GLN A 150 -18.73 -6.00 -0.26
C GLN A 150 -18.12 -6.04 1.16
N CYS A 151 -17.16 -6.95 1.37
CA CYS A 151 -16.54 -7.19 2.67
C CYS A 151 -15.04 -7.47 2.54
N PHE A 152 -14.32 -7.31 3.65
CA PHE A 152 -12.91 -7.67 3.79
C PHE A 152 -12.78 -9.00 4.53
N GLY A 153 -11.90 -9.87 4.04
CA GLY A 153 -11.37 -10.98 4.82
C GLY A 153 -10.10 -10.52 5.53
N VAL A 154 -10.00 -10.73 6.83
CA VAL A 154 -8.83 -10.39 7.65
C VAL A 154 -8.41 -11.61 8.47
N LEU A 155 -7.17 -12.07 8.30
CA LEU A 155 -6.59 -13.05 9.23
C LEU A 155 -6.06 -12.32 10.46
N SER A 156 -6.40 -12.81 11.65
CA SER A 156 -5.93 -12.26 12.91
C SER A 156 -5.38 -13.36 13.83
N SER A 157 -4.55 -12.97 14.80
CA SER A 157 -4.19 -13.81 15.95
C SER A 157 -4.38 -13.05 17.26
N ARG A 158 -4.98 -13.73 18.23
CA ARG A 158 -5.07 -13.26 19.62
C ARG A 158 -4.23 -14.15 20.52
N VAL A 159 -3.73 -13.59 21.62
CA VAL A 159 -3.00 -14.35 22.63
C VAL A 159 -3.97 -14.75 23.73
N GLU A 160 -3.99 -16.03 24.07
CA GLU A 160 -4.70 -16.57 25.23
C GLU A 160 -3.68 -17.12 26.23
N MET A 161 -3.99 -17.02 27.52
CA MET A 161 -3.17 -17.60 28.58
C MET A 161 -3.76 -18.93 29.01
N GLN A 162 -2.90 -19.93 29.22
CA GLN A 162 -3.33 -21.23 29.68
C GLN A 162 -3.46 -21.28 31.21
N ASP A 163 -4.66 -21.63 31.67
CA ASP A 163 -5.00 -21.79 33.08
C ASP A 163 -4.56 -23.15 33.64
N ALA A 164 -4.57 -23.30 34.96
CA ALA A 164 -4.19 -24.55 35.66
C ALA A 164 -5.11 -25.72 35.31
N SER A 165 -6.31 -25.43 34.80
CA SER A 165 -7.27 -26.39 34.28
C SER A 165 -6.97 -26.90 32.87
N GLY A 166 -5.92 -26.37 32.21
CA GLY A 166 -5.59 -26.64 30.81
C GLY A 166 -6.48 -25.91 29.81
N THR A 167 -7.46 -25.13 30.27
CA THR A 167 -8.28 -24.26 29.41
C THR A 167 -7.56 -22.94 29.13
N THR A 168 -7.74 -22.41 27.94
CA THR A 168 -7.20 -21.10 27.57
C THR A 168 -8.25 -20.02 27.78
N ALA A 169 -7.82 -18.87 28.30
CA ALA A 169 -8.69 -17.71 28.48
C ALA A 169 -8.13 -16.52 27.70
N ALA A 170 -9.01 -15.82 26.98
CA ALA A 170 -8.66 -14.58 26.32
C ALA A 170 -8.29 -13.51 27.35
N VAL A 171 -7.14 -12.86 27.15
CA VAL A 171 -6.63 -11.81 28.04
C VAL A 171 -7.53 -10.57 28.05
N ARG A 172 -8.21 -10.30 26.92
CA ARG A 172 -9.15 -9.19 26.76
C ARG A 172 -10.16 -9.49 25.64
N PRO A 173 -11.31 -8.78 25.61
CA PRO A 173 -12.18 -8.79 24.44
C PRO A 173 -11.46 -8.24 23.20
N SER A 174 -11.76 -8.83 22.05
CA SER A 174 -11.11 -8.55 20.77
C SER A 174 -12.06 -8.79 19.60
N ALA A 175 -11.66 -8.41 18.39
CA ALA A 175 -12.46 -8.53 17.17
C ALA A 175 -13.01 -9.96 16.96
N SER A 176 -12.17 -10.99 17.14
CA SER A 176 -12.57 -12.39 17.01
C SER A 176 -13.59 -12.87 18.06
N THR A 177 -13.57 -12.28 19.27
CA THR A 177 -14.46 -12.66 20.38
C THR A 177 -15.75 -11.85 20.45
N GLN A 178 -15.80 -10.71 19.75
CA GLN A 178 -16.95 -9.78 19.72
C GLN A 178 -17.71 -9.79 18.39
N ALA A 179 -17.41 -10.72 17.48
CA ALA A 179 -18.08 -10.82 16.19
C ALA A 179 -19.58 -11.10 16.33
N LEU A 180 -20.39 -10.61 15.38
CA LEU A 180 -21.84 -10.83 15.36
C LEU A 180 -22.21 -12.32 15.23
N SER A 181 -21.37 -13.07 14.53
CA SER A 181 -21.49 -14.52 14.40
C SER A 181 -20.11 -15.16 14.47
N SER A 182 -20.05 -16.38 15.02
CA SER A 182 -18.78 -17.11 15.14
C SER A 182 -18.94 -18.57 14.73
N SER A 183 -17.84 -19.16 14.29
CA SER A 183 -17.73 -20.59 14.01
C SER A 183 -16.34 -21.09 14.40
N VAL A 184 -16.21 -22.38 14.65
CA VAL A 184 -14.95 -23.03 15.00
C VAL A 184 -14.67 -24.15 14.01
N SER A 185 -13.41 -24.35 13.64
CA SER A 185 -13.00 -25.45 12.76
C SER A 185 -13.28 -26.80 13.42
N SER A 186 -14.04 -27.67 12.74
CA SER A 186 -14.37 -29.02 13.20
C SER A 186 -13.62 -30.13 12.46
N SER A 187 -12.55 -29.78 11.73
CA SER A 187 -11.77 -30.74 10.95
C SER A 187 -11.11 -31.79 11.83
N LYS A 188 -11.00 -33.01 11.28
CA LYS A 188 -10.36 -34.16 11.91
C LYS A 188 -9.16 -34.66 11.11
N LEU A 189 -8.67 -33.87 10.14
CA LEU A 189 -7.53 -34.26 9.30
C LEU A 189 -6.27 -34.53 10.12
N PHE A 190 -6.06 -33.74 11.17
CA PHE A 190 -4.98 -33.95 12.11
C PHE A 190 -5.53 -34.69 13.34
N PRO A 191 -5.21 -35.98 13.52
CA PRO A 191 -5.58 -36.68 14.74
C PRO A 191 -4.90 -36.00 15.93
N SER A 192 -5.63 -35.83 17.02
CA SER A 192 -5.14 -35.34 18.31
C SER A 192 -4.19 -36.34 19.01
N SER A 193 -3.44 -37.14 18.23
CA SER A 193 -2.66 -38.30 18.68
C SER A 193 -1.21 -37.99 19.02
N THR A 194 -0.79 -36.72 18.98
CA THR A 194 0.32 -36.32 19.82
C THR A 194 -0.19 -36.25 21.25
N SER A 195 0.50 -36.91 22.18
CA SER A 195 0.32 -36.74 23.62
C SER A 195 -0.01 -35.28 23.94
N PRO A 196 -0.94 -34.99 24.89
CA PRO A 196 -1.17 -33.60 25.31
C PRO A 196 0.21 -33.02 25.60
N HIS A 197 0.67 -32.14 24.71
CA HIS A 197 2.00 -31.57 24.81
C HIS A 197 2.04 -30.90 26.19
N GLU A 198 3.18 -31.00 26.88
CA GLU A 198 3.36 -30.41 28.21
C GLU A 198 3.23 -28.88 28.09
N THR A 199 1.99 -28.40 27.98
CA THR A 199 1.69 -26.99 28.00
C THR A 199 1.81 -26.57 29.45
N SER A 200 2.86 -25.82 29.74
CA SER A 200 3.14 -25.36 31.09
C SER A 200 2.08 -24.34 31.52
N PHE A 201 1.74 -24.34 32.80
CA PHE A 201 0.87 -23.32 33.37
C PHE A 201 1.41 -21.91 33.07
N GLY A 202 0.56 -21.03 32.55
CA GLY A 202 0.93 -19.66 32.23
C GLY A 202 1.62 -19.46 30.87
N GLU A 203 1.66 -20.48 30.00
CA GLU A 203 2.11 -20.29 28.62
C GLU A 203 1.12 -19.46 27.78
N GLU A 204 1.69 -18.65 26.90
CA GLU A 204 0.97 -17.86 25.92
C GLU A 204 0.72 -18.69 24.66
N VAL A 205 -0.55 -18.80 24.26
CA VAL A 205 -0.97 -19.55 23.07
C VAL A 205 -1.59 -18.59 22.07
N GLU A 206 -1.11 -18.60 20.82
CA GLU A 206 -1.75 -17.85 19.74
C GLU A 206 -2.96 -18.62 19.21
N VAL A 207 -4.10 -17.94 19.15
CA VAL A 207 -5.32 -18.44 18.50
C VAL A 207 -5.59 -17.62 17.26
N HIS A 208 -5.52 -18.26 16.09
CA HIS A 208 -5.77 -17.62 14.81
C HIS A 208 -7.26 -17.63 14.45
N SER A 209 -7.71 -16.61 13.73
CA SER A 209 -9.08 -16.49 13.24
C SER A 209 -9.15 -15.80 11.87
N LEU A 210 -10.17 -16.15 11.08
CA LEU A 210 -10.58 -15.41 9.88
C LEU A 210 -11.78 -14.54 10.24
N LEU A 211 -11.59 -13.23 10.13
CA LEU A 211 -12.62 -12.21 10.33
C LEU A 211 -13.20 -11.79 8.99
N VAL A 212 -14.52 -11.70 8.90
CA VAL A 212 -15.24 -11.06 7.81
C VAL A 212 -15.71 -9.69 8.30
N VAL A 213 -15.24 -8.63 7.67
CA VAL A 213 -15.44 -7.24 8.09
C VAL A 213 -16.22 -6.48 7.02
N ASP A 214 -17.29 -5.78 7.41
CA ASP A 214 -18.09 -4.99 6.47
C ASP A 214 -17.29 -3.82 5.86
N GLN A 215 -17.45 -3.53 4.57
CA GLN A 215 -16.67 -2.46 3.93
C GLN A 215 -17.07 -1.04 4.35
N HIS A 216 -18.31 -0.83 4.80
CA HIS A 216 -18.86 0.49 5.09
C HIS A 216 -18.72 0.82 6.58
N THR A 217 -19.19 -0.09 7.43
CA THR A 217 -19.20 0.08 8.89
C THR A 217 -17.89 -0.34 9.52
N PHE A 218 -17.16 -1.28 8.90
CA PHE A 218 -16.00 -1.97 9.47
C PHE A 218 -16.32 -2.80 10.72
N GLU A 219 -17.59 -3.19 10.89
CA GLU A 219 -17.99 -4.13 11.94
C GLU A 219 -17.61 -5.55 11.56
N VAL A 220 -17.29 -6.37 12.57
CA VAL A 220 -16.93 -7.78 12.41
C VAL A 220 -18.21 -8.61 12.27
N LEU A 221 -18.53 -8.98 11.04
CA LEU A 221 -19.75 -9.73 10.70
C LEU A 221 -19.65 -11.20 11.11
N HIS A 222 -18.49 -11.82 10.89
CA HIS A 222 -18.24 -13.22 11.21
C HIS A 222 -16.80 -13.45 11.66
N ALA A 223 -16.60 -14.32 12.65
CA ALA A 223 -15.28 -14.80 13.05
C ALA A 223 -15.21 -16.33 13.01
N HIS A 224 -14.36 -16.87 12.15
CA HIS A 224 -14.07 -18.30 12.10
C HIS A 224 -12.74 -18.60 12.82
N GLN A 225 -12.78 -19.37 13.90
CA GLN A 225 -11.60 -19.77 14.65
C GLN A 225 -11.01 -21.08 14.09
N PHE A 226 -9.69 -21.08 13.89
CA PHE A 226 -8.93 -22.25 13.40
C PHE A 226 -8.68 -23.30 14.49
N LEU A 227 -8.00 -24.41 14.15
CA LEU A 227 -7.66 -25.46 15.12
C LEU A 227 -6.65 -24.96 16.15
N GLN A 228 -6.49 -25.71 17.24
CA GLN A 228 -5.45 -25.45 18.24
C GLN A 228 -4.06 -25.63 17.62
N SER A 229 -3.12 -24.75 17.94
CA SER A 229 -1.77 -24.73 17.36
C SER A 229 -1.73 -24.55 15.84
N GLU A 230 -2.81 -24.03 15.25
CA GLU A 230 -2.89 -23.76 13.82
C GLU A 230 -2.71 -22.27 13.53
N TYR A 231 -1.71 -21.95 12.71
CA TYR A 231 -1.36 -20.61 12.32
C TYR A 231 -1.87 -20.34 10.90
N ALA A 232 -2.67 -19.28 10.74
CA ALA A 232 -3.12 -18.81 9.43
C ALA A 232 -2.11 -17.83 8.83
N LEU A 233 -1.54 -18.17 7.66
CA LEU A 233 -0.35 -17.50 7.11
C LEU A 233 -0.64 -16.75 5.80
N SER A 234 -1.49 -17.33 4.94
CA SER A 234 -1.79 -16.79 3.62
C SER A 234 -3.30 -16.77 3.36
N MET A 235 -3.75 -15.81 2.56
CA MET A 235 -5.16 -15.65 2.21
C MET A 235 -5.31 -14.99 0.84
N VAL A 236 -6.29 -15.46 0.07
CA VAL A 236 -6.70 -14.86 -1.21
C VAL A 236 -8.22 -14.88 -1.34
N SER A 237 -8.78 -13.88 -2.02
CA SER A 237 -10.18 -13.90 -2.47
C SER A 237 -10.20 -14.00 -3.98
N CYS A 238 -10.74 -15.10 -4.52
CA CYS A 238 -10.76 -15.32 -5.97
C CYS A 238 -11.85 -16.31 -6.41
N ARG A 239 -12.04 -16.37 -7.73
CA ARG A 239 -12.82 -17.42 -8.41
C ARG A 239 -11.86 -18.49 -8.91
N LEU A 240 -12.31 -19.74 -8.88
CA LEU A 240 -11.50 -20.87 -9.35
C LEU A 240 -12.23 -21.67 -10.43
N GLY A 241 -11.47 -22.11 -11.44
CA GLY A 241 -11.91 -22.90 -12.55
C GLY A 241 -13.06 -22.24 -13.32
N ARG A 242 -14.14 -22.99 -13.48
CA ARG A 242 -15.39 -22.51 -14.10
C ARG A 242 -16.48 -22.20 -13.08
N ASP A 243 -16.16 -22.24 -11.78
CA ASP A 243 -17.14 -21.94 -10.73
C ASP A 243 -17.38 -20.42 -10.67
N PRO A 244 -18.64 -19.95 -10.78
CA PRO A 244 -18.95 -18.53 -10.69
C PRO A 244 -18.76 -17.95 -9.28
N SER A 245 -18.71 -18.81 -8.26
CA SER A 245 -18.62 -18.40 -6.85
C SER A 245 -17.25 -17.80 -6.54
N VAL A 246 -17.21 -16.80 -5.66
CA VAL A 246 -15.96 -16.22 -5.14
C VAL A 246 -15.72 -16.79 -3.74
N TYR A 247 -14.51 -17.27 -3.50
CA TYR A 247 -14.13 -17.91 -2.24
C TYR A 247 -13.09 -17.10 -1.48
N PHE A 248 -13.11 -17.22 -0.15
CA PHE A 248 -11.96 -16.91 0.69
C PHE A 248 -11.15 -18.18 0.85
N ILE A 249 -9.90 -18.17 0.43
CA ILE A 249 -9.02 -19.34 0.53
C ILE A 249 -7.91 -19.01 1.51
N VAL A 250 -7.75 -19.85 2.54
CA VAL A 250 -6.78 -19.65 3.63
C VAL A 250 -5.78 -20.79 3.67
N GLY A 251 -4.51 -20.45 3.74
CA GLY A 251 -3.41 -21.38 3.91
C GLY A 251 -2.89 -21.34 5.35
N THR A 252 -2.79 -22.51 5.97
CA THR A 252 -2.42 -22.66 7.39
C THR A 252 -1.21 -23.56 7.58
N ALA A 253 -0.66 -23.55 8.79
CA ALA A 253 0.40 -24.44 9.26
C ALA A 253 0.11 -24.89 10.69
N MET A 254 0.42 -26.14 11.03
CA MET A 254 0.44 -26.62 12.41
C MET A 254 1.80 -26.31 13.01
N VAL A 255 1.83 -25.47 14.04
CA VAL A 255 3.06 -24.97 14.65
C VAL A 255 3.22 -25.56 16.05
N TYR A 256 4.29 -26.32 16.23
CA TYR A 256 4.66 -26.93 17.51
C TYR A 256 6.04 -26.42 17.93
N PRO A 257 6.24 -26.01 19.19
CA PRO A 257 7.52 -25.46 19.66
C PRO A 257 8.73 -26.40 19.49
N GLU A 258 8.50 -27.70 19.47
CA GLU A 258 9.56 -28.71 19.32
C GLU A 258 10.02 -28.90 17.86
N GLU A 259 9.23 -28.41 16.90
CA GLU A 259 9.56 -28.53 15.49
C GLU A 259 10.22 -27.25 14.98
N ALA A 260 11.40 -27.39 14.38
CA ALA A 260 12.09 -26.26 13.74
C ALA A 260 11.32 -25.72 12.52
N GLU A 261 10.58 -26.59 11.83
CA GLU A 261 9.75 -26.24 10.68
C GLU A 261 8.42 -27.01 10.72
N PRO A 262 7.29 -26.36 10.40
CA PRO A 262 5.99 -27.03 10.32
C PRO A 262 6.00 -28.14 9.27
N LYS A 263 5.61 -29.35 9.68
CA LYS A 263 5.48 -30.52 8.78
C LYS A 263 4.06 -30.74 8.26
N GLN A 264 3.09 -30.07 8.88
CA GLN A 264 1.66 -30.22 8.60
C GLN A 264 1.03 -28.85 8.40
N GLY A 265 0.02 -28.81 7.53
CA GLY A 265 -0.78 -27.62 7.26
C GLY A 265 -1.94 -27.98 6.34
N ARG A 266 -2.80 -27.01 6.05
CA ARG A 266 -3.92 -27.22 5.12
C ARG A 266 -4.29 -25.95 4.36
N ILE A 267 -4.97 -26.16 3.24
CA ILE A 267 -5.62 -25.11 2.46
C ILE A 267 -7.12 -25.27 2.64
N ILE A 268 -7.79 -24.22 3.08
CA ILE A 268 -9.21 -24.23 3.41
C ILE A 268 -9.92 -23.25 2.49
N VAL A 269 -10.98 -23.70 1.82
CA VAL A 269 -11.80 -22.88 0.93
C VAL A 269 -13.10 -22.56 1.65
N PHE A 270 -13.34 -21.29 1.90
CA PHE A 270 -14.55 -20.77 2.52
C PHE A 270 -15.43 -20.03 1.50
N HIS A 271 -16.74 -20.19 1.66
CA HIS A 271 -17.75 -19.41 0.95
C HIS A 271 -18.52 -18.57 1.97
N TYR A 272 -18.56 -17.26 1.76
CA TYR A 272 -19.32 -16.36 2.62
C TYR A 272 -20.70 -16.12 2.02
N THR A 273 -21.73 -16.67 2.66
CA THR A 273 -23.13 -16.56 2.21
C THR A 273 -24.05 -16.40 3.41
N ASP A 274 -25.09 -15.59 3.27
CA ASP A 274 -26.12 -15.37 4.30
C ASP A 274 -25.53 -14.98 5.67
N GLY A 275 -24.47 -14.16 5.65
CA GLY A 275 -23.81 -13.67 6.86
C GLY A 275 -22.92 -14.70 7.58
N LYS A 276 -22.68 -15.88 7.00
CA LYS A 276 -21.88 -16.95 7.61
C LYS A 276 -20.81 -17.47 6.67
N LEU A 277 -19.66 -17.85 7.24
CA LEU A 277 -18.64 -18.62 6.52
C LEU A 277 -19.00 -20.10 6.51
N GLN A 278 -19.04 -20.69 5.32
CA GLN A 278 -19.19 -22.13 5.12
C GLN A 278 -17.88 -22.70 4.55
N THR A 279 -17.38 -23.79 5.15
CA THR A 279 -16.24 -24.53 4.60
C THR A 279 -16.71 -25.34 3.40
N VAL A 280 -16.16 -25.06 2.21
CA VAL A 280 -16.48 -25.74 0.95
C VAL A 280 -15.54 -26.91 0.71
N ALA A 281 -14.24 -26.69 0.89
CA ALA A 281 -13.21 -27.68 0.63
C ALA A 281 -12.05 -27.53 1.61
N GLU A 282 -11.36 -28.64 1.86
CA GLU A 282 -10.19 -28.69 2.71
C GLU A 282 -9.15 -29.61 2.08
N LYS A 283 -7.91 -29.14 1.98
CA LYS A 283 -6.80 -29.89 1.40
C LYS A 283 -5.63 -29.94 2.36
N GLU A 284 -5.30 -31.14 2.84
CA GLU A 284 -4.10 -31.37 3.65
C GLU A 284 -2.82 -31.17 2.82
N VAL A 285 -1.82 -30.54 3.43
CA VAL A 285 -0.48 -30.36 2.86
C VAL A 285 0.60 -30.67 3.89
N LYS A 286 1.77 -31.09 3.39
CA LYS A 286 2.93 -31.45 4.20
C LYS A 286 3.86 -30.24 4.37
N GLY A 287 3.43 -29.26 5.14
CA GLY A 287 4.22 -28.06 5.43
C GLY A 287 3.36 -26.81 5.64
N ALA A 288 4.01 -25.68 5.86
CA ALA A 288 3.36 -24.38 6.01
C ALA A 288 3.03 -23.76 4.65
N VAL A 289 1.79 -23.28 4.49
CA VAL A 289 1.36 -22.56 3.28
C VAL A 289 1.70 -21.06 3.39
N TYR A 290 2.91 -20.67 2.98
CA TYR A 290 3.43 -19.32 3.19
C TYR A 290 2.75 -18.25 2.33
N SER A 291 2.50 -18.54 1.05
CA SER A 291 1.85 -17.62 0.12
C SER A 291 0.92 -18.37 -0.82
N MET A 292 -0.14 -17.68 -1.25
CA MET A 292 -1.08 -18.17 -2.26
C MET A 292 -1.50 -17.02 -3.16
N VAL A 293 -1.73 -17.32 -4.43
CA VAL A 293 -2.15 -16.36 -5.43
C VAL A 293 -3.03 -17.05 -6.47
N GLU A 294 -4.00 -16.30 -6.99
CA GLU A 294 -4.81 -16.75 -8.12
C GLU A 294 -3.94 -16.76 -9.39
N PHE A 295 -4.07 -17.82 -10.18
CA PHE A 295 -3.27 -18.03 -11.37
C PHE A 295 -4.11 -18.64 -12.49
N ASN A 296 -4.65 -17.79 -13.37
CA ASN A 296 -5.39 -18.20 -14.57
C ASN A 296 -6.55 -19.17 -14.27
N GLY A 297 -7.32 -18.89 -13.21
CA GLY A 297 -8.41 -19.73 -12.71
C GLY A 297 -7.94 -20.93 -11.87
N LYS A 298 -6.64 -21.06 -11.60
CA LYS A 298 -6.06 -22.07 -10.71
C LYS A 298 -5.56 -21.40 -9.43
N LEU A 299 -5.18 -22.22 -8.45
CA LEU A 299 -4.60 -21.75 -7.20
C LEU A 299 -3.12 -22.11 -7.15
N LEU A 300 -2.26 -21.11 -7.17
CA LEU A 300 -0.83 -21.29 -6.96
C LEU A 300 -0.52 -21.10 -5.47
N ALA A 301 0.21 -22.04 -4.87
CA ALA A 301 0.56 -22.00 -3.45
C ALA A 301 2.02 -22.38 -3.21
N SER A 302 2.66 -21.73 -2.25
CA SER A 302 3.99 -22.12 -1.76
C SER A 302 3.87 -22.84 -0.42
N ILE A 303 4.46 -24.03 -0.34
CA ILE A 303 4.43 -24.93 0.81
C ILE A 303 5.87 -25.34 1.12
N ASN A 304 6.46 -24.76 2.17
CA ASN A 304 7.89 -24.90 2.50
C ASN A 304 8.79 -24.66 1.27
N SER A 305 9.58 -25.65 0.87
CA SER A 305 10.47 -25.62 -0.31
C SER A 305 9.75 -25.80 -1.65
N THR A 306 8.43 -26.03 -1.65
CA THR A 306 7.69 -26.43 -2.85
C THR A 306 6.74 -25.36 -3.33
N VAL A 307 6.74 -25.07 -4.63
CA VAL A 307 5.71 -24.27 -5.30
C VAL A 307 4.79 -25.22 -6.03
N ARG A 308 3.49 -25.17 -5.75
CA ARG A 308 2.49 -26.11 -6.26
C ARG A 308 1.34 -25.40 -6.95
N LEU A 309 0.93 -25.93 -8.09
CA LEU A 309 -0.29 -25.50 -8.77
C LEU A 309 -1.43 -26.46 -8.44
N TYR A 310 -2.57 -25.90 -8.07
CA TYR A 310 -3.80 -26.64 -7.79
C TYR A 310 -4.89 -26.28 -8.81
N GLU A 311 -5.48 -27.30 -9.40
CA GLU A 311 -6.67 -27.21 -10.22
C GLU A 311 -7.92 -27.37 -9.34
N TRP A 312 -8.95 -26.56 -9.62
CA TRP A 312 -10.25 -26.66 -8.98
C TRP A 312 -11.17 -27.58 -9.77
N THR A 313 -11.59 -28.69 -9.16
CA THR A 313 -12.41 -29.72 -9.83
C THR A 313 -13.90 -29.39 -9.80
N ALA A 314 -14.70 -30.10 -10.61
CA ALA A 314 -16.16 -29.96 -10.62
C ALA A 314 -16.80 -30.42 -9.30
N GLU A 315 -16.13 -31.33 -8.59
CA GLU A 315 -16.49 -31.83 -7.27
C GLU A 315 -16.15 -30.84 -6.14
N LYS A 316 -15.61 -29.66 -6.47
CA LYS A 316 -15.17 -28.62 -5.54
C LYS A 316 -14.02 -29.07 -4.65
N GLU A 317 -13.01 -29.69 -5.25
CA GLU A 317 -11.79 -30.10 -4.56
C GLU A 317 -10.54 -29.48 -5.22
N LEU A 318 -9.47 -29.32 -4.44
CA LEU A 318 -8.16 -28.90 -4.92
C LEU A 318 -7.32 -30.13 -5.30
N ARG A 319 -7.06 -30.28 -6.60
CA ARG A 319 -6.20 -31.34 -7.15
C ARG A 319 -4.84 -30.76 -7.54
N THR A 320 -3.76 -31.40 -7.08
CA THR A 320 -2.40 -30.99 -7.47
C THR A 320 -2.17 -31.30 -8.93
N GLU A 321 -1.70 -30.30 -9.69
CA GLU A 321 -1.40 -30.43 -11.10
C GLU A 321 0.11 -30.55 -11.35
N CYS A 322 0.89 -29.58 -10.87
CA CYS A 322 2.34 -29.58 -11.02
C CYS A 322 3.05 -29.01 -9.79
N ASN A 323 4.35 -29.30 -9.68
CA ASN A 323 5.18 -28.96 -8.54
C ASN A 323 6.57 -28.51 -8.99
N HIS A 324 7.15 -27.55 -8.29
CA HIS A 324 8.54 -27.16 -8.41
C HIS A 324 9.21 -27.20 -7.03
N TYR A 325 10.42 -27.76 -6.96
CA TYR A 325 11.10 -28.09 -5.69
C TYR A 325 12.44 -27.36 -5.47
N ASN A 326 12.90 -26.55 -6.43
CA ASN A 326 14.25 -25.96 -6.39
C ASN A 326 14.32 -24.65 -5.58
N ASN A 327 13.72 -24.67 -4.38
CA ASN A 327 13.73 -23.59 -3.40
C ASN A 327 14.15 -24.16 -2.04
N ILE A 328 14.70 -23.34 -1.16
CA ILE A 328 14.89 -23.70 0.24
C ILE A 328 13.58 -23.47 0.97
N MET A 329 13.01 -22.28 0.82
CA MET A 329 11.73 -21.91 1.40
C MET A 329 11.09 -20.81 0.56
N ALA A 330 10.03 -21.15 -0.16
CA ALA A 330 9.32 -20.23 -1.04
C ALA A 330 8.32 -19.40 -0.21
N LEU A 331 8.74 -18.21 0.22
CA LEU A 331 7.96 -17.35 1.11
C LEU A 331 7.01 -16.41 0.35
N TYR A 332 7.40 -15.97 -0.84
CA TYR A 332 6.68 -14.96 -1.60
C TYR A 332 6.34 -15.44 -3.00
N LEU A 333 5.14 -15.11 -3.47
CA LEU A 333 4.66 -15.46 -4.81
C LEU A 333 3.99 -14.25 -5.44
N LYS A 334 4.30 -14.01 -6.71
CA LYS A 334 3.63 -13.03 -7.57
C LYS A 334 3.42 -13.62 -8.96
N THR A 335 2.37 -13.19 -9.64
CA THR A 335 1.95 -13.73 -10.94
C THR A 335 1.73 -12.60 -11.93
N LYS A 336 2.07 -12.85 -13.20
CA LYS A 336 1.75 -11.98 -14.33
C LYS A 336 1.62 -12.82 -15.60
N GLY A 337 0.39 -12.97 -16.09
CA GLY A 337 0.12 -13.90 -17.20
C GLY A 337 0.53 -15.32 -16.83
N ASP A 338 1.44 -15.92 -17.60
CA ASP A 338 1.98 -17.26 -17.32
C ASP A 338 3.26 -17.25 -16.49
N PHE A 339 3.80 -16.07 -16.16
CA PHE A 339 4.99 -15.93 -15.32
C PHE A 339 4.65 -15.93 -13.84
N ILE A 340 5.52 -16.56 -13.08
CA ILE A 340 5.46 -16.69 -11.63
C ILE A 340 6.81 -16.25 -11.07
N LEU A 341 6.79 -15.21 -10.26
CA LEU A 341 7.96 -14.76 -9.51
C LEU A 341 7.90 -15.35 -8.10
N VAL A 342 8.95 -16.08 -7.72
CA VAL A 342 9.10 -16.72 -6.41
C VAL A 342 10.21 -15.99 -5.65
N GLY A 343 9.91 -15.55 -4.42
CA GLY A 343 10.92 -15.06 -3.48
C GLY A 343 11.25 -16.15 -2.46
N ASP A 344 12.51 -16.57 -2.44
CA ASP A 344 13.02 -17.57 -1.50
C ASP A 344 13.55 -16.89 -0.21
N LEU A 345 13.57 -17.62 0.90
CA LEU A 345 14.14 -17.12 2.17
C LEU A 345 15.58 -16.63 2.05
N MET A 346 16.44 -17.33 1.30
CA MET A 346 17.87 -16.96 1.16
C MET A 346 18.46 -17.13 -0.25
N ARG A 347 17.69 -17.65 -1.22
CA ARG A 347 18.10 -17.80 -2.64
C ARG A 347 17.49 -16.72 -3.55
N SER A 348 17.33 -15.50 -3.04
CA SER A 348 16.83 -14.35 -3.81
C SER A 348 15.53 -14.67 -4.57
N VAL A 349 15.47 -14.30 -5.86
CA VAL A 349 14.31 -14.43 -6.73
C VAL A 349 14.49 -15.50 -7.81
N LEU A 350 13.38 -16.17 -8.12
CA LEU A 350 13.28 -17.20 -9.15
C LEU A 350 12.09 -16.90 -10.05
N LEU A 351 12.32 -16.89 -11.36
CA LEU A 351 11.27 -16.75 -12.37
C LEU A 351 10.90 -18.12 -12.96
N LEU A 352 9.66 -18.53 -12.71
CA LEU A 352 9.05 -19.70 -13.32
C LEU A 352 8.06 -19.26 -14.41
N ALA A 353 7.90 -20.08 -15.43
CA ALA A 353 6.80 -19.97 -16.39
C ALA A 353 5.99 -21.26 -16.37
N TYR A 354 4.67 -21.13 -16.36
CA TYR A 354 3.78 -22.27 -16.56
C TYR A 354 3.62 -22.54 -18.05
N LYS A 355 3.77 -23.80 -18.47
CA LYS A 355 3.52 -24.24 -19.85
C LYS A 355 2.17 -24.95 -19.93
N PRO A 356 1.11 -24.31 -20.45
CA PRO A 356 -0.23 -24.92 -20.46
C PRO A 356 -0.32 -26.22 -21.27
N MET A 357 0.49 -26.36 -22.33
CA MET A 357 0.51 -27.56 -23.16
C MET A 357 1.18 -28.76 -22.48
N GLU A 358 2.17 -28.51 -21.63
CA GLU A 358 2.90 -29.55 -20.90
C GLU A 358 2.28 -29.82 -19.51
N GLY A 359 1.51 -28.86 -18.99
CA GLY A 359 0.94 -28.94 -17.64
C GLY A 359 2.00 -28.88 -16.55
N ASN A 360 3.13 -28.21 -16.79
CA ASN A 360 4.26 -28.17 -15.86
C ASN A 360 4.91 -26.77 -15.77
N PHE A 361 5.74 -26.57 -14.75
CA PHE A 361 6.58 -25.39 -14.61
C PHE A 361 7.92 -25.56 -15.33
N GLU A 362 8.34 -24.51 -16.01
CA GLU A 362 9.69 -24.32 -16.54
C GLU A 362 10.40 -23.23 -15.73
N GLU A 363 11.62 -23.49 -15.29
CA GLU A 363 12.49 -22.48 -14.68
C GLU A 363 13.11 -21.64 -15.80
N ILE A 364 12.74 -20.36 -15.88
CA ILE A 364 13.20 -19.45 -16.94
C ILE A 364 14.54 -18.86 -16.55
N ALA A 365 14.60 -18.23 -15.38
CA ALA A 365 15.79 -17.56 -14.91
C ALA A 365 15.79 -17.43 -13.39
N ARG A 366 16.97 -17.29 -12.80
CA ARG A 366 17.18 -17.17 -11.36
C ARG A 366 18.25 -16.12 -11.07
N ASP A 367 18.08 -15.40 -9.97
CA ASP A 367 19.16 -14.64 -9.37
C ASP A 367 19.96 -15.53 -8.41
N PHE A 368 21.27 -15.64 -8.64
CA PHE A 368 22.16 -16.51 -7.87
C PHE A 368 22.76 -15.82 -6.64
N ASN A 369 22.50 -14.53 -6.43
CA ASN A 369 22.94 -13.84 -5.23
C ASN A 369 22.18 -14.34 -3.98
N PRO A 370 22.86 -14.48 -2.84
CA PRO A 370 22.23 -14.94 -1.60
C PRO A 370 21.49 -13.79 -0.89
N ASN A 371 20.38 -13.33 -1.46
CA ASN A 371 19.56 -12.27 -0.88
C ASN A 371 18.46 -12.88 0.01
N TRP A 372 18.29 -12.29 1.21
CA TRP A 372 17.30 -12.73 2.19
C TRP A 372 16.00 -11.95 2.02
N MET A 373 15.05 -12.53 1.30
CA MET A 373 13.90 -11.79 0.79
C MET A 373 12.93 -11.37 1.90
N SER A 374 12.39 -10.16 1.78
CA SER A 374 11.34 -9.61 2.64
C SER A 374 10.02 -9.34 1.90
N ALA A 375 10.11 -8.99 0.61
CA ALA A 375 8.98 -8.87 -0.31
C ALA A 375 9.45 -8.92 -1.78
N VAL A 376 8.55 -9.29 -2.70
CA VAL A 376 8.82 -9.31 -4.16
C VAL A 376 7.63 -8.74 -4.94
N GLU A 377 7.89 -8.16 -6.11
CA GLU A 377 6.85 -7.67 -7.04
C GLU A 377 7.30 -7.77 -8.50
N ILE A 378 6.34 -8.02 -9.39
CA ILE A 378 6.59 -7.99 -10.84
C ILE A 378 6.28 -6.58 -11.34
N LEU A 379 7.28 -5.86 -11.87
CA LEU A 379 7.08 -4.52 -12.41
C LEU A 379 6.53 -4.58 -13.84
N ASP A 380 7.19 -5.37 -14.69
CA ASP A 380 6.77 -5.63 -16.06
C ASP A 380 7.15 -7.06 -16.48
N ASP A 381 7.19 -7.38 -17.78
CA ASP A 381 7.46 -8.75 -18.25
C ASP A 381 8.94 -9.15 -18.14
N ASP A 382 9.83 -8.17 -17.97
CA ASP A 382 11.28 -8.36 -17.96
C ASP A 382 11.94 -7.88 -16.66
N ASN A 383 11.29 -7.01 -15.88
CA ASN A 383 11.83 -6.40 -14.66
C ASN A 383 11.06 -6.84 -13.40
N PHE A 384 11.82 -7.30 -12.41
CA PHE A 384 11.32 -7.85 -11.15
C PHE A 384 11.93 -7.11 -9.97
N LEU A 385 11.09 -6.61 -9.05
CA LEU A 385 11.52 -5.89 -7.86
C LEU A 385 11.63 -6.86 -6.67
N GLY A 386 12.77 -6.81 -6.00
CA GLY A 386 13.04 -7.50 -4.74
C GLY A 386 13.33 -6.54 -3.61
N ALA A 387 12.87 -6.88 -2.41
CA ALA A 387 13.29 -6.26 -1.16
C ALA A 387 13.93 -7.33 -0.26
N GLU A 388 14.97 -6.96 0.48
CA GLU A 388 15.70 -7.87 1.37
C GLU A 388 15.76 -7.41 2.83
N ASN A 389 16.24 -8.28 3.71
CA ASN A 389 16.35 -8.03 5.15
C ASN A 389 17.37 -6.94 5.54
N ALA A 390 18.34 -6.65 4.67
CA ALA A 390 19.33 -5.59 4.86
C ALA A 390 18.81 -4.20 4.48
N PHE A 391 17.48 -4.06 4.34
CA PHE A 391 16.77 -2.82 3.99
C PHE A 391 17.11 -2.27 2.60
N ASN A 392 17.52 -3.16 1.68
CA ASN A 392 17.78 -2.82 0.29
C ASN A 392 16.62 -3.25 -0.61
N LEU A 393 16.49 -2.52 -1.71
CA LEU A 393 15.71 -2.86 -2.89
C LEU A 393 16.66 -3.17 -4.03
N PHE A 394 16.28 -4.12 -4.88
CA PHE A 394 16.98 -4.41 -6.10
C PHE A 394 15.99 -4.74 -7.23
N VAL A 395 16.43 -4.54 -8.46
CA VAL A 395 15.65 -4.91 -9.66
C VAL A 395 16.46 -5.90 -10.47
N CYS A 396 15.87 -7.07 -10.69
CA CYS A 396 16.38 -8.10 -11.58
C CYS A 396 15.76 -7.95 -12.96
N GLN A 397 16.57 -8.03 -14.00
CA GLN A 397 16.12 -8.02 -15.38
C GLN A 397 16.40 -9.37 -16.06
N LYS A 398 15.41 -9.83 -16.84
CA LYS A 398 15.52 -11.00 -17.72
C LYS A 398 16.21 -10.60 -19.02
N ASP A 399 17.37 -11.19 -19.31
CA ASP A 399 18.05 -10.98 -20.59
C ASP A 399 17.53 -11.97 -21.64
N SER A 400 16.44 -11.59 -22.31
CA SER A 400 15.89 -12.38 -23.42
C SER A 400 16.74 -12.33 -24.69
N ALA A 401 17.65 -11.35 -24.80
CA ALA A 401 18.48 -11.13 -25.99
C ALA A 401 19.81 -11.89 -25.93
N ALA A 402 20.15 -12.46 -24.77
CA ALA A 402 21.34 -13.26 -24.58
C ALA A 402 21.48 -14.38 -25.64
N THR A 403 22.72 -14.61 -26.04
CA THR A 403 23.05 -15.54 -27.13
C THR A 403 23.17 -16.99 -26.67
N THR A 404 23.45 -17.20 -25.38
CA THR A 404 23.59 -18.53 -24.77
C THR A 404 22.41 -18.82 -23.84
N ASP A 405 22.03 -20.09 -23.74
CA ASP A 405 20.94 -20.50 -22.84
C ASP A 405 21.33 -20.34 -21.35
N GLU A 406 22.62 -20.46 -21.01
CA GLU A 406 23.12 -20.21 -19.65
C GLU A 406 22.94 -18.75 -19.22
N GLU A 407 23.26 -17.79 -20.11
CA GLU A 407 23.05 -16.37 -19.83
C GLU A 407 21.56 -16.03 -19.68
N ARG A 408 20.68 -16.68 -20.45
CA ARG A 408 19.22 -16.49 -20.34
C ARG A 408 18.66 -16.99 -19.01
N GLN A 409 19.29 -18.00 -18.41
CA GLN A 409 18.91 -18.53 -17.10
C GLN A 409 19.37 -17.63 -15.93
N HIS A 410 20.17 -16.59 -16.20
CA HIS A 410 20.66 -15.69 -15.18
C HIS A 410 19.85 -14.38 -15.16
N LEU A 411 19.24 -14.07 -14.02
CA LEU A 411 18.67 -12.75 -13.79
C LEU A 411 19.77 -11.78 -13.40
N GLN A 412 19.89 -10.66 -14.12
CA GLN A 412 20.90 -9.65 -13.80
C GLN A 412 20.32 -8.60 -12.87
N GLU A 413 21.00 -8.30 -11.76
CA GLU A 413 20.67 -7.16 -10.92
C GLU A 413 21.08 -5.85 -11.64
N VAL A 414 20.09 -5.14 -12.19
CA VAL A 414 20.29 -3.90 -12.95
C VAL A 414 20.04 -2.64 -12.13
N GLY A 415 19.39 -2.77 -10.98
CA GLY A 415 19.11 -1.67 -10.06
C GLY A 415 19.32 -2.10 -8.62
N VAL A 416 19.95 -1.24 -7.82
CA VAL A 416 20.17 -1.43 -6.38
C VAL A 416 19.92 -0.12 -5.65
N PHE A 417 19.25 -0.20 -4.50
CA PHE A 417 18.87 0.98 -3.72
C PHE A 417 18.71 0.65 -2.24
N HIS A 418 19.46 1.33 -1.36
CA HIS A 418 19.26 1.18 0.08
C HIS A 418 18.08 2.04 0.56
N LEU A 419 16.96 1.39 0.88
CA LEU A 419 15.74 2.05 1.32
C LEU A 419 15.82 2.52 2.78
N GLY A 420 16.48 1.74 3.64
CA GLY A 420 16.53 1.99 5.08
C GLY A 420 15.25 1.60 5.83
N GLU A 421 14.30 0.95 5.16
CA GLU A 421 13.03 0.46 5.72
C GLU A 421 12.86 -1.03 5.42
N PHE A 422 12.18 -1.75 6.31
CA PHE A 422 11.87 -3.17 6.12
C PHE A 422 10.52 -3.33 5.40
N VAL A 423 10.56 -3.72 4.14
CA VAL A 423 9.34 -3.86 3.32
C VAL A 423 8.64 -5.18 3.60
N ASN A 424 7.38 -5.11 4.04
CA ASN A 424 6.56 -6.30 4.29
C ASN A 424 5.61 -6.68 3.14
N VAL A 425 5.24 -5.72 2.28
CA VAL A 425 4.26 -5.94 1.22
C VAL A 425 4.48 -4.99 0.04
N PHE A 426 4.39 -5.54 -1.16
CA PHE A 426 4.20 -4.80 -2.40
C PHE A 426 2.82 -5.10 -2.99
N SER A 427 2.19 -4.08 -3.56
CA SER A 427 0.91 -4.19 -4.24
C SER A 427 0.79 -3.12 -5.33
N HIS A 428 0.31 -3.52 -6.50
CA HIS A 428 0.02 -2.59 -7.59
C HIS A 428 -1.19 -1.71 -7.26
N GLY A 429 -1.05 -0.40 -7.44
CA GLY A 429 -2.12 0.57 -7.21
C GLY A 429 -1.58 1.99 -7.03
N SER A 430 -2.48 2.97 -7.07
CA SER A 430 -2.16 4.37 -6.72
C SER A 430 -3.28 4.94 -5.85
N LEU A 431 -2.91 5.78 -4.89
CA LEU A 431 -3.86 6.54 -4.06
C LEU A 431 -4.34 7.82 -4.77
N VAL A 432 -3.70 8.21 -5.87
CA VAL A 432 -4.06 9.38 -6.65
C VAL A 432 -5.19 9.04 -7.60
N LEU A 433 -6.14 9.96 -7.75
CA LEU A 433 -7.27 9.80 -8.66
C LEU A 433 -6.76 9.71 -10.10
N GLN A 434 -6.77 8.52 -10.68
CA GLN A 434 -6.40 8.31 -12.08
C GLN A 434 -7.50 8.84 -12.99
N ASN A 435 -7.29 10.00 -13.60
CA ASN A 435 -8.08 10.44 -14.74
C ASN A 435 -7.64 9.63 -15.96
N LEU A 436 -8.32 8.52 -16.25
CA LEU A 436 -8.05 7.59 -17.37
C LEU A 436 -8.06 8.23 -18.78
N GLY A 437 -8.25 9.56 -18.90
CA GLY A 437 -8.22 10.32 -20.16
C GLY A 437 -6.99 11.23 -20.36
N GLU A 438 -6.16 11.45 -19.34
CA GLU A 438 -4.90 12.23 -19.42
C GLU A 438 -3.68 11.29 -19.33
N SER A 439 -3.68 10.19 -20.08
CA SER A 439 -2.51 9.32 -20.21
C SER A 439 -1.47 9.96 -21.14
N SER A 440 -0.83 11.03 -20.68
CA SER A 440 0.46 11.47 -21.21
C SER A 440 1.44 11.63 -20.06
N THR A 441 1.65 10.58 -19.27
CA THR A 441 2.97 10.42 -18.67
C THR A 441 3.90 10.05 -19.83
N PRO A 442 4.87 10.91 -20.20
CA PRO A 442 5.76 10.60 -21.31
C PRO A 442 6.67 9.45 -20.91
N THR A 443 6.28 8.23 -21.27
CA THR A 443 7.04 6.97 -21.09
C THR A 443 8.22 6.86 -22.07
N GLN A 444 9.01 7.94 -22.23
CA GLN A 444 10.35 7.85 -22.83
C GLN A 444 11.40 7.82 -21.71
N GLY A 445 11.57 6.63 -21.09
CA GLY A 445 12.31 6.45 -19.84
C GLY A 445 13.81 6.73 -19.86
N SER A 446 14.49 6.73 -21.01
CA SER A 446 15.96 6.87 -21.05
C SER A 446 16.44 8.30 -20.78
N GLY A 447 15.70 9.32 -21.24
CA GLY A 447 16.02 10.72 -21.00
C GLY A 447 15.80 11.14 -19.55
N TRP A 448 14.67 10.73 -18.96
CA TRP A 448 14.26 11.12 -17.61
C TRP A 448 15.18 10.60 -16.51
N TYR A 449 15.61 9.33 -16.58
CA TYR A 449 16.52 8.77 -15.57
C TYR A 449 17.85 9.55 -15.53
N SER A 450 18.46 9.79 -16.69
CA SER A 450 19.73 10.52 -16.77
C SER A 450 19.60 11.97 -16.26
N LEU A 451 18.49 12.63 -16.57
CA LEU A 451 18.18 13.98 -16.11
C LEU A 451 18.03 14.03 -14.58
N LEU A 452 17.25 13.12 -14.01
CA LEU A 452 16.99 13.06 -12.57
C LEU A 452 18.25 12.66 -11.78
N LEU A 453 19.09 11.79 -12.34
CA LEU A 453 20.37 11.41 -11.75
C LEU A 453 21.38 12.57 -11.75
N ASP A 454 21.48 13.35 -12.84
CA ASP A 454 22.32 14.56 -12.84
C ASP A 454 21.81 15.58 -11.81
N LEU A 455 20.48 15.74 -11.73
CA LEU A 455 19.84 16.62 -10.75
C LEU A 455 20.13 16.17 -9.30
N GLN A 456 20.13 14.87 -9.01
CA GLN A 456 20.54 14.30 -7.72
C GLN A 456 21.96 14.69 -7.35
N ASN A 457 22.90 14.48 -8.27
CA ASN A 457 24.32 14.73 -8.04
C ASN A 457 24.60 16.22 -7.77
N ARG A 458 23.82 17.11 -8.39
CA ARG A 458 23.89 18.55 -8.13
C ARG A 458 23.28 18.92 -6.78
N LEU A 459 22.12 18.33 -6.43
CA LEU A 459 21.47 18.51 -5.13
C LEU A 459 22.39 18.15 -3.96
N ASN A 460 23.10 17.03 -4.08
CA ASN A 460 24.01 16.54 -3.05
C ASN A 460 25.16 17.52 -2.74
N LYS A 461 25.56 18.37 -3.68
CA LYS A 461 26.60 19.40 -3.48
C LYS A 461 26.07 20.65 -2.79
N VAL A 462 24.78 20.96 -2.97
CA VAL A 462 24.15 22.19 -2.48
C VAL A 462 23.51 21.98 -1.11
N ILE A 463 22.93 20.81 -0.87
CA ILE A 463 22.20 20.50 0.37
C ILE A 463 23.18 20.06 1.45
N LYS A 464 23.16 20.79 2.58
CA LYS A 464 23.90 20.38 3.78
C LYS A 464 23.16 19.22 4.44
N SER A 465 23.79 18.05 4.42
CA SER A 465 23.33 16.87 5.14
C SER A 465 23.47 17.06 6.66
N VAL A 466 22.46 16.63 7.41
CA VAL A 466 22.50 16.60 8.87
C VAL A 466 23.54 15.57 9.30
N GLY A 467 24.51 15.96 10.12
CA GLY A 467 25.63 15.08 10.50
C GLY A 467 26.71 14.93 9.44
N LYS A 468 26.67 15.69 8.33
CA LYS A 468 27.65 15.64 7.22
C LYS A 468 27.77 14.26 6.57
N ILE A 469 26.70 13.47 6.57
CA ILE A 469 26.66 12.16 5.92
C ILE A 469 26.53 12.37 4.42
N GLU A 470 27.36 11.70 3.63
CA GLU A 470 27.24 11.75 2.17
C GLU A 470 25.99 11.01 1.69
N HIS A 471 25.20 11.66 0.83
CA HIS A 471 23.99 11.07 0.25
C HIS A 471 24.27 9.89 -0.70
N SER A 472 25.50 9.68 -1.14
CA SER A 472 25.94 8.48 -1.86
C SER A 472 25.97 7.23 -0.96
N LEU A 473 26.21 7.41 0.34
CA LEU A 473 26.24 6.33 1.33
C LEU A 473 24.83 5.95 1.81
N TYR A 474 23.89 6.89 1.73
CA TYR A 474 22.46 6.70 2.01
C TYR A 474 21.63 7.32 0.88
N PRO A 475 21.38 6.58 -0.21
CA PRO A 475 20.59 7.08 -1.32
C PRO A 475 19.15 7.30 -0.83
N PHE A 476 18.80 8.56 -0.54
CA PHE A 476 17.41 8.94 -0.27
C PHE A 476 16.64 9.07 -1.59
N LEU A 477 15.35 8.72 -1.58
CA LEU A 477 14.49 8.89 -2.76
C LEU A 477 14.47 10.38 -3.17
N LEU A 478 14.79 10.65 -4.44
CA LEU A 478 14.90 12.00 -5.00
C LEU A 478 13.67 12.88 -4.74
N VAL A 479 12.49 12.27 -4.77
CA VAL A 479 11.18 12.94 -4.60
C VAL A 479 11.02 13.54 -3.20
N CYS A 480 11.55 12.87 -2.16
CA CYS A 480 11.52 13.39 -0.80
C CYS A 480 12.35 14.67 -0.67
N VAL A 481 13.54 14.73 -1.30
CA VAL A 481 14.45 15.87 -1.21
C VAL A 481 13.81 17.16 -1.76
N PHE A 482 13.03 17.05 -2.83
CA PHE A 482 12.34 18.18 -3.44
C PHE A 482 11.23 18.77 -2.56
N THR A 483 10.49 17.92 -1.84
CA THR A 483 9.43 18.41 -0.94
C THR A 483 9.97 19.25 0.23
N TYR A 484 11.26 19.13 0.56
CA TYR A 484 11.92 19.87 1.65
C TYR A 484 12.78 21.06 1.18
N ALA A 485 13.11 21.18 -0.10
CA ALA A 485 13.97 22.26 -0.59
C ALA A 485 13.19 23.58 -0.81
N HIS A 486 13.70 24.69 -0.28
CA HIS A 486 13.25 26.04 -0.61
C HIS A 486 13.58 26.40 -2.06
N VAL A 487 12.71 27.15 -2.74
CA VAL A 487 12.89 27.67 -4.11
C VAL A 487 14.26 28.33 -4.31
N ASP A 488 14.79 29.02 -3.28
CA ASP A 488 16.11 29.69 -3.35
C ASP A 488 17.30 28.71 -3.48
N LYS A 489 17.12 27.43 -3.09
CA LYS A 489 18.15 26.39 -3.29
C LYS A 489 18.17 25.86 -4.74
N TYR A 490 17.11 26.09 -5.52
CA TYR A 490 16.99 25.68 -6.94
C TYR A 490 17.73 26.61 -7.91
N LEU A 491 17.97 27.86 -7.52
CA LEU A 491 18.66 28.84 -8.35
C LEU A 491 20.10 28.42 -8.73
N PRO A 492 20.96 27.94 -7.80
CA PRO A 492 22.26 27.37 -8.17
C PRO A 492 22.20 25.99 -8.83
N LEU A 493 21.06 25.29 -8.76
CA LEU A 493 20.88 23.94 -9.32
C LEU A 493 20.64 23.95 -10.84
N CYS A 494 20.03 25.02 -11.36
CA CYS A 494 19.62 25.09 -12.77
C CYS A 494 20.71 25.65 -13.69
N ILE A 495 21.76 26.25 -13.14
CA ILE A 495 22.91 26.73 -13.92
C ILE A 495 23.57 25.51 -14.58
N THR A 496 23.55 25.44 -15.92
CA THR A 496 24.09 24.36 -16.79
C THR A 496 23.34 23.01 -16.80
N LEU A 497 22.15 22.89 -16.21
CA LEU A 497 21.34 21.67 -16.33
C LEU A 497 20.81 21.56 -17.78
N LYS A 498 21.03 20.43 -18.46
CA LYS A 498 20.60 20.24 -19.84
C LYS A 498 19.38 19.32 -19.91
N ILE A 499 18.28 19.82 -20.46
CA ILE A 499 17.07 19.03 -20.74
C ILE A 499 17.03 18.71 -22.24
N ASP A 500 16.66 17.48 -22.57
CA ASP A 500 16.27 17.09 -23.92
C ASP A 500 14.74 17.25 -24.02
N ASP A 501 14.28 18.07 -24.96
CA ASP A 501 12.85 18.34 -25.16
C ASP A 501 12.16 17.32 -26.09
N GLY A 502 12.81 16.17 -26.30
CA GLY A 502 12.32 15.12 -27.19
C GLY A 502 12.63 15.38 -28.67
N SER A 503 13.30 16.52 -28.97
CA SER A 503 13.82 16.82 -30.31
C SER A 503 15.26 16.33 -30.52
N GLY A 504 15.88 15.72 -29.49
CA GLY A 504 17.28 15.29 -29.51
C GLY A 504 18.30 16.42 -29.36
N MET A 505 17.85 17.66 -29.10
CA MET A 505 18.72 18.81 -28.78
C MET A 505 18.71 19.11 -27.29
N LYS A 506 19.90 19.18 -26.70
CA LYS A 506 20.08 19.51 -25.28
C LYS A 506 20.09 21.02 -25.07
N ARG A 507 19.05 21.56 -24.41
CA ARG A 507 18.95 22.98 -24.04
C ARG A 507 19.16 23.20 -22.54
N GLU A 508 19.57 24.40 -22.14
CA GLU A 508 19.66 24.74 -20.71
C GLU A 508 18.27 24.86 -20.09
N ALA A 509 18.09 24.25 -18.93
CA ALA A 509 16.85 24.24 -18.17
C ALA A 509 16.69 25.52 -17.36
N THR A 510 15.49 26.08 -17.37
CA THR A 510 15.12 27.16 -16.46
C THR A 510 14.67 26.62 -15.11
N VAL A 511 14.76 27.45 -14.06
CA VAL A 511 14.28 27.10 -12.71
C VAL A 511 12.79 26.75 -12.73
N ASP A 512 11.99 27.49 -13.50
CA ASP A 512 10.55 27.26 -13.62
C ASP A 512 10.23 25.91 -14.27
N GLU A 513 11.04 25.44 -15.22
CA GLU A 513 10.87 24.11 -15.84
C GLU A 513 11.20 22.98 -14.85
N VAL A 514 12.27 23.12 -14.06
CA VAL A 514 12.61 22.14 -13.02
C VAL A 514 11.53 22.09 -11.95
N ILE A 515 11.00 23.25 -11.53
CA ILE A 515 9.87 23.32 -10.60
C ILE A 515 8.66 22.59 -11.18
N LYS A 516 8.33 22.83 -12.45
CA LYS A 516 7.19 22.18 -13.11
C LYS A 516 7.34 20.66 -13.17
N ILE A 517 8.54 20.16 -13.51
CA ILE A 517 8.84 18.72 -13.53
C ILE A 517 8.64 18.11 -12.13
N VAL A 518 9.19 18.76 -11.11
CA VAL A 518 9.08 18.31 -9.73
C VAL A 518 7.64 18.34 -9.25
N GLU A 519 6.88 19.41 -9.55
CA GLU A 519 5.46 19.50 -9.23
C GLU A 519 4.66 18.35 -9.88
N GLU A 520 4.95 18.01 -11.12
CA GLU A 520 4.32 16.89 -11.82
C GLU A 520 4.65 15.55 -11.16
N LEU A 521 5.93 15.31 -10.82
CA LEU A 521 6.35 14.11 -10.10
C LEU A 521 5.72 14.00 -8.71
N THR A 522 5.55 15.11 -7.99
CA THR A 522 4.91 15.07 -6.66
C THR A 522 3.43 14.71 -6.70
N ARG A 523 2.77 14.79 -7.87
CA ARG A 523 1.36 14.44 -8.02
C ARG A 523 1.10 12.94 -8.18
N ILE A 524 2.13 12.10 -8.27
CA ILE A 524 1.96 10.65 -8.45
C ILE A 524 1.64 9.91 -7.13
N HIS A 525 1.82 10.57 -5.98
CA HIS A 525 1.65 10.02 -4.63
C HIS A 525 1.04 11.05 -3.68
#